data_AF-A0A939YSA9-F1
#
_entry.id   AF-A0A939YSA9-F1
#
_cell.length_a   1.000
_cell.length_b   1.000
_cell.length_c   1.000
_cell.angle_alpha   90.00
_cell.angle_beta   90.00
_cell.angle_gamma   90.00
#
_symmetry.space_group_name_H-M   'P 1'
#
loop_
_entity.id
_entity.type
_entity.pdbx_description
1 polymer ?
#
loop_
_entity_poly.entity_id
_entity_poly.type
_entity_poly.pdbx_seq_one_letter_code
_entity_poly.pdbx_strand_id
1 'polypeptide(L)'
;MKELSNLLDYRPGIKAIDATLRDGGLVNNFFFTDKFVKNLYNANLRAGVDYMEFGYKGDKEMFDVEKFGPCKFCDDDYIRSIVGENNTDLKIAVMADVGRCNYKEDIHDRSESPVDLIRVATYLHQIPTAVDMIEDAKKKGYEVSCNIMAISNAQESDMKVALDILGKSPVDVFYIVDSFGSLYPEQIARIAALYSEFAEKYGKKLGIHAHNNQQLAFANTIEAVGDGVDWLDATYGGMGRGAGNCAMELLLGFLKNPKYNVYPVIQFIEEHITALREQGVVWGYDIQYLLTGIFNQHPRTAIQFTNDKRSDYSEFYKEIIAQE
;
A
#
# COMPACT_ATOMS: atom_id res chain seq x y z
N MET A 1 22.78 21.03 -3.08
CA MET A 1 22.80 20.27 -1.81
C MET A 1 21.36 20.17 -1.38
N LYS A 2 20.84 18.95 -1.19
CA LYS A 2 19.52 18.69 -0.58
C LYS A 2 19.48 19.57 0.68
N GLU A 3 18.51 20.47 0.82
CA GLU A 3 18.25 20.96 2.17
C GLU A 3 17.90 19.69 2.95
N LEU A 4 18.77 19.32 3.89
CA LEU A 4 18.46 18.38 4.96
C LEU A 4 17.34 19.00 5.81
N SER A 5 16.19 19.31 5.19
CA SER A 5 14.96 19.52 5.92
C SER A 5 14.79 18.23 6.68
N ASN A 6 15.06 18.37 7.98
CA ASN A 6 15.59 17.34 8.84
C ASN A 6 14.70 16.11 8.71
N LEU A 7 15.27 15.03 8.18
CA LEU A 7 14.66 13.71 8.16
C LEU A 7 14.08 13.33 9.54
N LEU A 8 14.65 13.90 10.60
CA LEU A 8 14.32 13.68 11.99
C LEU A 8 13.49 14.80 12.64
N ASP A 9 12.98 15.79 11.90
CA ASP A 9 12.17 16.86 12.44
C ASP A 9 10.68 16.60 12.34
N TYR A 10 9.91 17.37 13.10
CA TYR A 10 8.47 17.44 12.96
C TYR A 10 8.09 17.93 11.56
N ARG A 11 7.22 17.18 10.87
CA ARG A 11 6.71 17.56 9.56
C ARG A 11 5.18 17.50 9.53
N PRO A 12 4.48 18.65 9.59
CA PRO A 12 3.03 18.70 9.77
C PRO A 12 2.23 18.04 8.64
N GLY A 13 2.81 17.97 7.43
CA GLY A 13 2.17 17.41 6.24
C GLY A 13 2.03 15.88 6.25
N ILE A 14 2.81 15.17 7.09
CA ILE A 14 2.87 13.71 7.05
C ILE A 14 1.52 13.07 7.39
N LYS A 15 1.15 12.10 6.54
CA LYS A 15 0.00 11.21 6.65
C LYS A 15 0.48 9.76 6.72
N ALA A 16 0.27 9.10 7.86
CA ALA A 16 0.50 7.67 7.97
C ALA A 16 -0.74 6.90 7.50
N ILE A 17 -0.54 5.91 6.63
CA ILE A 17 -1.61 5.07 6.11
C ILE A 17 -1.35 3.62 6.48
N ASP A 18 -2.28 3.03 7.20
CA ASP A 18 -2.27 1.61 7.53
C ASP A 18 -2.84 0.79 6.37
N ALA A 19 -2.03 -0.10 5.79
CA ALA A 19 -2.43 -1.02 4.73
C ALA A 19 -2.53 -2.49 5.21
N THR A 20 -2.63 -2.72 6.53
CA THR A 20 -2.59 -4.06 7.14
C THR A 20 -3.68 -5.00 6.61
N LEU A 21 -4.91 -4.51 6.39
CA LEU A 21 -5.99 -5.36 5.85
C LEU A 21 -5.92 -5.53 4.33
N ARG A 22 -5.39 -4.53 3.62
CA ARG A 22 -5.31 -4.55 2.16
C ARG A 22 -4.13 -5.35 1.65
N ASP A 23 -2.90 -4.92 1.92
CA ASP A 23 -1.72 -5.64 1.46
C ASP A 23 -1.49 -6.90 2.32
N GLY A 24 -1.70 -6.78 3.63
CA GLY A 24 -1.63 -7.93 4.53
C GLY A 24 -2.75 -8.95 4.29
N GLY A 25 -3.90 -8.57 3.71
CA GLY A 25 -4.93 -9.54 3.32
C GLY A 25 -4.46 -10.57 2.29
N LEU A 26 -3.39 -10.27 1.53
CA LEU A 26 -2.79 -11.20 0.58
C LEU A 26 -2.12 -12.40 1.24
N VAL A 27 -1.82 -12.35 2.55
CA VAL A 27 -1.16 -13.47 3.26
C VAL A 27 -2.16 -14.50 3.79
N ASN A 28 -3.43 -14.16 3.90
CA ASN A 28 -4.48 -15.03 4.45
C ASN A 28 -5.78 -15.03 3.63
N ASN A 29 -5.74 -14.62 2.37
CA ASN A 29 -6.92 -14.45 1.51
C ASN A 29 -8.02 -13.59 2.14
N PHE A 30 -7.63 -12.55 2.89
CA PHE A 30 -8.53 -11.58 3.53
C PHE A 30 -9.44 -12.16 4.62
N PHE A 31 -9.19 -13.38 5.10
CA PHE A 31 -9.95 -14.01 6.20
C PHE A 31 -9.55 -13.46 7.58
N PHE A 32 -9.84 -12.18 7.81
CA PHE A 32 -9.76 -11.56 9.13
C PHE A 32 -11.10 -11.69 9.86
N THR A 33 -11.05 -11.92 11.17
CA THR A 33 -12.25 -11.86 12.00
C THR A 33 -12.68 -10.41 12.20
N ASP A 34 -13.97 -10.15 12.37
CA ASP A 34 -14.47 -8.79 12.67
C ASP A 34 -13.82 -8.20 13.91
N LYS A 35 -13.50 -9.04 14.91
CA LYS A 35 -12.74 -8.64 16.09
C LYS A 35 -11.34 -8.14 15.73
N PHE A 36 -10.62 -8.81 14.83
CA PHE A 36 -9.32 -8.37 14.35
C PHE A 36 -9.43 -7.00 13.66
N VAL A 37 -10.38 -6.86 12.73
CA VAL A 37 -10.60 -5.62 11.98
C VAL A 37 -10.97 -4.47 12.92
N LYS A 38 -11.89 -4.70 13.86
CA LYS A 38 -12.30 -3.69 14.86
C LYS A 38 -11.16 -3.29 15.79
N ASN A 39 -10.36 -4.27 16.23
CA ASN A 39 -9.20 -3.98 17.09
C ASN A 39 -8.12 -3.20 16.35
N LEU A 40 -7.89 -3.48 15.07
CA LEU A 40 -6.97 -2.72 14.23
C LEU A 40 -7.46 -1.27 14.04
N TYR A 41 -8.75 -1.09 13.76
CA TYR A 41 -9.37 0.24 13.68
C TYR A 41 -9.17 1.04 14.98
N ASN A 42 -9.44 0.42 16.13
CA ASN A 42 -9.24 1.06 17.43
C ASN A 42 -7.74 1.35 17.72
N ALA A 43 -6.83 0.48 17.27
CA ALA A 43 -5.39 0.69 17.39
C ALA A 43 -4.94 1.89 16.55
N ASN A 44 -5.39 1.99 15.30
CA ASN A 44 -5.10 3.12 14.40
C ASN A 44 -5.58 4.46 14.97
N LEU A 45 -6.82 4.51 15.51
CA LEU A 45 -7.34 5.69 16.20
C LEU A 45 -6.42 6.13 17.35
N ARG A 46 -6.04 5.20 18.23
CA ARG A 46 -5.19 5.49 19.39
C ARG A 46 -3.74 5.80 19.00
N ALA A 47 -3.29 5.28 17.86
CA ALA A 47 -1.96 5.50 17.31
C ALA A 47 -1.84 6.81 16.52
N GLY A 48 -2.97 7.50 16.25
CA GLY A 48 -2.99 8.75 15.49
C GLY A 48 -2.74 8.56 13.98
N VAL A 49 -2.96 7.35 13.46
CA VAL A 49 -2.88 7.03 12.02
C VAL A 49 -3.95 7.83 11.27
N ASP A 50 -3.62 8.33 10.07
CA ASP A 50 -4.51 9.22 9.33
C ASP A 50 -5.51 8.47 8.45
N TYR A 51 -5.09 7.35 7.84
CA TYR A 51 -5.95 6.52 7.00
C TYR A 51 -5.79 5.05 7.34
N MET A 52 -6.89 4.31 7.35
CA MET A 52 -6.90 2.85 7.42
C MET A 52 -7.48 2.29 6.13
N GLU A 53 -6.66 1.53 5.41
CA GLU A 53 -7.05 0.87 4.17
C GLU A 53 -7.67 -0.50 4.48
N PHE A 54 -8.97 -0.62 4.23
CA PHE A 54 -9.73 -1.82 4.58
C PHE A 54 -9.46 -3.01 3.66
N GLY A 55 -9.06 -2.75 2.41
CA GLY A 55 -8.95 -3.81 1.41
C GLY A 55 -9.17 -3.35 -0.02
N TYR A 56 -9.74 -4.24 -0.83
CA TYR A 56 -9.99 -4.02 -2.26
C TYR A 56 -11.48 -3.88 -2.56
N LYS A 57 -11.82 -3.16 -3.62
CA LYS A 57 -13.10 -3.25 -4.34
C LYS A 57 -12.98 -4.30 -5.46
N GLY A 58 -12.80 -5.56 -5.08
CA GLY A 58 -12.65 -6.66 -6.03
C GLY A 58 -13.96 -6.98 -6.74
N ASP A 59 -13.92 -7.14 -8.06
CA ASP A 59 -15.09 -7.53 -8.85
C ASP A 59 -15.54 -8.97 -8.52
N LYS A 60 -16.77 -9.13 -8.02
CA LYS A 60 -17.36 -10.42 -7.62
C LYS A 60 -17.61 -11.36 -8.80
N GLU A 61 -17.60 -10.87 -10.05
CA GLU A 61 -17.63 -11.71 -11.24
C GLU A 61 -16.25 -12.30 -11.57
N MET A 62 -15.16 -11.65 -11.14
CA MET A 62 -13.79 -12.09 -11.37
C MET A 62 -13.21 -12.91 -10.20
N PHE A 63 -13.69 -12.67 -8.98
CA PHE A 63 -13.22 -13.34 -7.77
C PHE A 63 -14.32 -14.19 -7.15
N ASP A 64 -14.00 -15.46 -6.89
CA ASP A 64 -14.86 -16.38 -6.16
C ASP A 64 -15.01 -15.93 -4.71
N VAL A 65 -16.19 -15.39 -4.38
CA VAL A 65 -16.51 -14.78 -3.07
C VAL A 65 -16.28 -15.74 -1.91
N GLU A 66 -16.45 -17.05 -2.13
CA GLU A 66 -16.25 -18.07 -1.08
C GLU A 66 -14.77 -18.32 -0.75
N LYS A 67 -13.85 -17.87 -1.63
CA LYS A 67 -12.40 -18.07 -1.46
C LYS A 67 -11.70 -16.88 -0.79
N PHE A 68 -12.43 -15.80 -0.51
CA PHE A 68 -11.86 -14.59 0.06
C PHE A 68 -12.72 -14.03 1.18
N GLY A 69 -12.09 -13.48 2.21
CA GLY A 69 -12.82 -12.76 3.24
C GLY A 69 -13.34 -11.38 2.79
N PRO A 70 -14.19 -10.73 3.60
CA PRO A 70 -14.92 -9.52 3.20
C PRO A 70 -14.04 -8.35 2.76
N CYS A 71 -12.82 -8.22 3.32
CA CYS A 71 -11.85 -7.20 2.95
C CYS A 71 -11.35 -7.31 1.49
N LYS A 72 -11.64 -8.41 0.77
CA LYS A 72 -11.35 -8.48 -0.68
C LYS A 72 -12.33 -7.64 -1.52
N PHE A 73 -13.52 -7.40 -0.99
CA PHE A 73 -14.64 -6.75 -1.69
C PHE A 73 -14.99 -5.39 -1.08
N CYS A 74 -14.79 -5.23 0.23
CA CYS A 74 -15.02 -3.99 0.97
C CYS A 74 -16.40 -3.38 0.66
N ASP A 75 -17.43 -4.21 0.76
CA ASP A 75 -18.81 -3.73 0.71
C ASP A 75 -19.03 -2.68 1.80
N ASP A 76 -19.72 -1.59 1.47
CA ASP A 76 -19.90 -0.47 2.39
C ASP A 76 -20.64 -0.90 3.66
N ASP A 77 -21.59 -1.84 3.55
CA ASP A 77 -22.30 -2.43 4.69
C ASP A 77 -21.35 -3.18 5.64
N TYR A 78 -20.38 -3.91 5.09
CA TYR A 78 -19.36 -4.58 5.90
C TYR A 78 -18.51 -3.55 6.65
N ILE A 79 -18.03 -2.51 5.96
CA ILE A 79 -17.25 -1.44 6.59
C ILE A 79 -18.08 -0.78 7.70
N ARG A 80 -19.33 -0.40 7.42
CA ARG A 80 -20.24 0.21 8.41
C ARG A 80 -20.52 -0.72 9.60
N SER A 81 -20.60 -2.03 9.40
CA SER A 81 -20.76 -2.99 10.51
C SER A 81 -19.60 -2.94 11.52
N ILE A 82 -18.40 -2.54 11.07
CA ILE A 82 -17.21 -2.44 11.90
C ILE A 82 -17.07 -1.03 12.49
N VAL A 83 -17.22 0.02 11.68
CA VAL A 83 -16.86 1.41 12.08
C VAL A 83 -18.06 2.34 12.26
N GLY A 84 -19.27 1.89 11.98
CA GLY A 84 -20.45 2.75 11.86
C GLY A 84 -20.28 3.75 10.70
N GLU A 85 -20.74 4.99 10.90
CA GLU A 85 -20.53 6.10 9.95
C GLU A 85 -19.12 6.72 10.04
N ASN A 86 -18.21 6.11 10.81
CA ASN A 86 -16.85 6.59 11.03
C ASN A 86 -16.75 8.08 11.41
N ASN A 87 -17.49 8.50 12.45
CA ASN A 87 -17.45 9.86 12.97
C ASN A 87 -16.15 10.13 13.78
N THR A 88 -15.00 9.98 13.13
CA THR A 88 -13.66 10.12 13.72
C THR A 88 -12.70 10.81 12.74
N ASP A 89 -11.51 11.19 13.23
CA ASP A 89 -10.46 11.78 12.37
C ASP A 89 -9.71 10.74 11.52
N LEU A 90 -9.82 9.45 11.84
CA LEU A 90 -9.23 8.37 11.04
C LEU A 90 -10.09 8.16 9.79
N LYS A 91 -9.51 8.37 8.61
CA LYS A 91 -10.21 8.18 7.34
C LYS A 91 -10.14 6.75 6.86
N ILE A 92 -11.15 6.31 6.11
CA ILE A 92 -11.19 4.96 5.53
C ILE A 92 -10.75 5.00 4.07
N ALA A 93 -9.86 4.10 3.69
CA ALA A 93 -9.42 3.92 2.31
C ALA A 93 -9.76 2.52 1.78
N VAL A 94 -9.95 2.42 0.47
CA VAL A 94 -10.04 1.14 -0.25
C VAL A 94 -9.26 1.22 -1.56
N MET A 95 -8.74 0.09 -2.03
CA MET A 95 -8.02 -0.01 -3.29
C MET A 95 -8.94 -0.49 -4.42
N ALA A 96 -8.87 0.18 -5.56
CA ALA A 96 -9.57 -0.21 -6.79
C ALA A 96 -8.52 -0.49 -7.88
N ASP A 97 -8.36 -1.76 -8.22
CA ASP A 97 -7.41 -2.22 -9.24
C ASP A 97 -8.02 -2.04 -10.64
N VAL A 98 -7.28 -1.39 -11.54
CA VAL A 98 -7.69 -1.24 -12.93
C VAL A 98 -7.85 -2.61 -13.59
N GLY A 99 -9.07 -2.89 -14.07
CA GLY A 99 -9.43 -4.16 -14.70
C GLY A 99 -9.76 -5.29 -13.73
N ARG A 100 -9.91 -5.02 -12.42
CA ARG A 100 -10.31 -6.01 -11.39
C ARG A 100 -11.37 -5.47 -10.42
N CYS A 101 -11.99 -4.34 -10.76
CA CYS A 101 -12.97 -3.62 -9.98
C CYS A 101 -14.07 -3.13 -10.93
N ASN A 102 -15.33 -3.36 -10.59
CA ASN A 102 -16.46 -2.75 -11.30
C ASN A 102 -16.79 -1.40 -10.66
N TYR A 103 -15.87 -0.43 -10.78
CA TYR A 103 -15.92 0.85 -10.07
C TYR A 103 -17.19 1.68 -10.31
N LYS A 104 -17.92 1.42 -11.39
CA LYS A 104 -19.17 2.12 -11.67
C LYS A 104 -20.29 1.68 -10.73
N GLU A 105 -20.34 0.38 -10.43
CA GLU A 105 -21.36 -0.23 -9.58
C GLU A 105 -20.89 -0.39 -8.13
N ASP A 106 -19.62 -0.77 -7.90
CA ASP A 106 -19.11 -1.13 -6.57
C ASP A 106 -18.66 0.08 -5.71
N ILE A 107 -18.50 1.25 -6.33
CA ILE A 107 -18.15 2.51 -5.67
C ILE A 107 -19.37 3.44 -5.78
N HIS A 108 -20.14 3.54 -4.71
CA HIS A 108 -21.31 4.43 -4.63
C HIS A 108 -20.90 5.89 -4.42
N ASP A 109 -21.86 6.82 -4.38
CA ASP A 109 -21.58 8.22 -4.03
C ASP A 109 -20.97 8.33 -2.62
N ARG A 110 -19.99 9.22 -2.43
CA ARG A 110 -19.30 9.41 -1.14
C ARG A 110 -20.28 9.71 -0.01
N SER A 111 -21.37 10.42 -0.27
CA SER A 111 -22.40 10.73 0.74
C SER A 111 -23.10 9.50 1.31
N GLU A 112 -23.02 8.37 0.62
CA GLU A 112 -23.64 7.11 1.01
C GLU A 112 -22.62 6.10 1.52
N SER A 113 -21.32 6.40 1.45
CA SER A 113 -20.24 5.46 1.79
C SER A 113 -19.47 5.90 3.04
N PRO A 114 -19.02 4.96 3.90
CA PRO A 114 -18.09 5.27 5.00
C PRO A 114 -16.64 5.50 4.51
N VAL A 115 -16.35 5.27 3.22
CA VAL A 115 -15.02 5.38 2.62
C VAL A 115 -14.71 6.83 2.27
N ASP A 116 -13.49 7.30 2.56
CA ASP A 116 -13.01 8.65 2.26
C ASP A 116 -12.12 8.72 1.01
N LEU A 117 -11.30 7.68 0.82
CA LEU A 117 -10.23 7.65 -0.17
C LEU A 117 -10.34 6.40 -1.06
N ILE A 118 -10.43 6.62 -2.37
CA ILE A 118 -10.28 5.56 -3.38
C ILE A 118 -8.84 5.57 -3.89
N ARG A 119 -8.15 4.46 -3.73
CA ARG A 119 -6.76 4.29 -4.20
C ARG A 119 -6.77 3.51 -5.49
N VAL A 120 -6.59 4.18 -6.63
CA VAL A 120 -6.61 3.55 -7.95
C VAL A 120 -5.24 2.94 -8.24
N ALA A 121 -5.16 1.62 -8.30
CA ALA A 121 -3.92 0.91 -8.60
C ALA A 121 -3.87 0.50 -10.08
N THR A 122 -2.76 0.82 -10.76
CA THR A 122 -2.64 0.67 -12.21
C THR A 122 -1.23 0.27 -12.64
N TYR A 123 -1.11 -0.42 -13.76
CA TYR A 123 0.13 -0.48 -14.53
C TYR A 123 0.21 0.68 -15.52
N LEU A 124 1.42 1.01 -16.00
CA LEU A 124 1.64 2.13 -16.94
C LEU A 124 0.79 2.05 -18.21
N HIS A 125 0.63 0.86 -18.78
CA HIS A 125 -0.16 0.68 -20.01
C HIS A 125 -1.67 0.88 -19.81
N GLN A 126 -2.14 0.95 -18.56
CA GLN A 126 -3.55 1.10 -18.20
C GLN A 126 -3.91 2.52 -17.70
N ILE A 127 -2.97 3.47 -17.77
CA ILE A 127 -3.17 4.85 -17.31
C ILE A 127 -4.44 5.50 -17.87
N PRO A 128 -4.82 5.35 -19.16
CA PRO A 128 -6.08 5.90 -19.65
C PRO A 128 -7.30 5.43 -18.85
N THR A 129 -7.40 4.13 -18.58
CA THR A 129 -8.51 3.57 -17.78
C THR A 129 -8.42 3.99 -16.31
N ALA A 130 -7.20 4.15 -15.78
CA ALA A 130 -7.02 4.71 -14.44
C ALA A 130 -7.57 6.15 -14.34
N VAL A 131 -7.38 6.97 -15.38
CA VAL A 131 -7.95 8.33 -15.44
C VAL A 131 -9.48 8.29 -15.39
N ASP A 132 -10.12 7.40 -16.17
CA ASP A 132 -11.59 7.25 -16.13
C ASP A 132 -12.09 6.90 -14.72
N MET A 133 -11.40 5.99 -14.03
CA MET A 133 -11.71 5.61 -12.64
C MET A 133 -11.51 6.76 -11.66
N ILE A 134 -10.43 7.53 -11.83
CA ILE A 134 -10.13 8.71 -11.01
C ILE A 134 -11.23 9.77 -11.20
N GLU A 135 -11.61 10.07 -12.44
CA GLU A 135 -12.65 11.06 -12.74
C GLU A 135 -14.00 10.65 -12.16
N ASP A 136 -14.38 9.38 -12.28
CA ASP A 136 -15.60 8.84 -11.70
C ASP A 136 -15.61 8.96 -10.17
N ALA A 137 -14.55 8.51 -9.49
CA ALA A 137 -14.43 8.61 -8.04
C ALA A 137 -14.41 10.08 -7.56
N LYS A 138 -13.71 10.98 -8.25
CA LYS A 138 -13.73 12.41 -7.92
C LYS A 138 -15.11 13.03 -8.10
N LYS A 139 -15.85 12.65 -9.16
CA LYS A 139 -17.23 13.11 -9.38
C LYS A 139 -18.20 12.63 -8.29
N LYS A 140 -18.00 11.41 -7.79
CA LYS A 140 -18.73 10.82 -6.66
C LYS A 140 -18.35 11.44 -5.30
N GLY A 141 -17.33 12.30 -5.26
CA GLY A 141 -16.97 13.11 -4.09
C GLY A 141 -15.82 12.55 -3.24
N TYR A 142 -15.06 11.56 -3.72
CA TYR A 142 -13.95 10.98 -2.96
C TYR A 142 -12.66 11.80 -3.04
N GLU A 143 -11.77 11.59 -2.06
CA GLU A 143 -10.33 11.75 -2.27
C GLU A 143 -9.82 10.59 -3.14
N VAL A 144 -8.84 10.85 -4.00
CA VAL A 144 -8.32 9.83 -4.92
C VAL A 144 -6.80 9.88 -5.01
N SER A 145 -6.17 8.72 -4.83
CA SER A 145 -4.75 8.51 -5.18
C SER A 145 -4.60 7.64 -6.42
N CYS A 146 -3.48 7.80 -7.13
CA CYS A 146 -3.07 6.89 -8.19
C CYS A 146 -1.76 6.19 -7.82
N ASN A 147 -1.82 4.87 -7.73
CA ASN A 147 -0.75 3.98 -7.32
C ASN A 147 -0.23 3.25 -8.57
N ILE A 148 0.88 3.73 -9.14
CA ILE A 148 1.48 3.11 -10.32
C ILE A 148 2.35 1.93 -9.87
N MET A 149 1.97 0.71 -10.25
CA MET A 149 2.67 -0.51 -9.86
C MET A 149 3.87 -0.81 -10.78
N ALA A 150 4.82 -1.57 -10.26
CA ALA A 150 5.99 -2.10 -10.98
C ALA A 150 6.84 -1.01 -11.66
N ILE A 151 7.00 0.14 -11.00
CA ILE A 151 7.77 1.27 -11.53
C ILE A 151 9.26 0.96 -11.72
N SER A 152 9.77 -0.08 -11.06
CA SER A 152 11.14 -0.58 -11.24
C SER A 152 11.42 -1.11 -12.66
N ASN A 153 10.38 -1.46 -13.41
CA ASN A 153 10.47 -1.88 -14.82
C ASN A 153 10.09 -0.77 -15.82
N ALA A 154 9.79 0.43 -15.32
CA ALA A 154 9.38 1.54 -16.16
C ALA A 154 10.58 2.28 -16.76
N GLN A 155 10.47 2.67 -18.02
CA GLN A 155 11.35 3.70 -18.57
C GLN A 155 10.95 5.07 -18.05
N GLU A 156 11.93 5.93 -17.76
CA GLU A 156 11.67 7.28 -17.24
C GLU A 156 10.81 8.11 -18.19
N SER A 157 10.97 7.95 -19.51
CA SER A 157 10.15 8.62 -20.52
C SER A 157 8.67 8.25 -20.43
N ASP A 158 8.38 6.96 -20.23
CA ASP A 158 7.00 6.47 -20.13
C ASP A 158 6.38 6.94 -18.82
N MET A 159 7.18 6.98 -17.74
CA MET A 159 6.76 7.53 -16.46
C MET A 159 6.41 9.02 -16.57
N LYS A 160 7.23 9.82 -17.27
CA LYS A 160 6.94 11.25 -17.52
C LYS A 160 5.62 11.44 -18.27
N VAL A 161 5.36 10.63 -19.29
CA VAL A 161 4.09 10.69 -20.04
C VAL A 161 2.92 10.33 -19.13
N ALA A 162 3.03 9.27 -18.34
CA ALA A 162 1.99 8.84 -17.41
C ALA A 162 1.70 9.91 -16.34
N LEU A 163 2.73 10.49 -15.73
CA LEU A 163 2.59 11.56 -14.74
C LEU A 163 2.01 12.84 -15.35
N ASP A 164 2.33 13.18 -16.60
CA ASP A 164 1.72 14.32 -17.29
C ASP A 164 0.22 14.14 -17.51
N ILE A 165 -0.19 12.93 -17.92
CA ILE A 165 -1.60 12.56 -18.11
C ILE A 165 -2.33 12.60 -16.77
N LEU A 166 -1.79 11.93 -15.74
CA LEU A 166 -2.39 11.91 -14.41
C LEU A 166 -2.44 13.30 -13.77
N GLY A 167 -1.44 14.15 -13.98
CA GLY A 167 -1.39 15.51 -13.46
C GLY A 167 -2.52 16.41 -13.98
N LYS A 168 -2.95 16.17 -15.23
CA LYS A 168 -4.13 16.84 -15.82
C LYS A 168 -5.46 16.30 -15.30
N SER A 169 -5.47 15.10 -14.71
CA SER A 169 -6.65 14.52 -14.08
C SER A 169 -6.92 15.14 -12.70
N PRO A 170 -8.11 14.90 -12.11
CA PRO A 170 -8.45 15.42 -10.79
C PRO A 170 -7.87 14.60 -9.61
N VAL A 171 -6.93 13.68 -9.85
CA VAL A 171 -6.23 12.93 -8.78
C VAL A 171 -5.60 13.87 -7.74
N ASP A 172 -5.60 13.46 -6.47
CA ASP A 172 -5.07 14.25 -5.36
C ASP A 172 -3.61 13.87 -5.03
N VAL A 173 -3.27 12.59 -5.14
CA VAL A 173 -1.98 12.03 -4.69
C VAL A 173 -1.37 11.08 -5.73
N PHE A 174 -0.12 11.31 -6.11
CA PHE A 174 0.69 10.33 -6.84
C PHE A 174 1.40 9.41 -5.85
N TYR A 175 1.31 8.10 -6.07
CA TYR A 175 1.99 7.11 -5.24
C TYR A 175 3.16 6.44 -5.98
N ILE A 176 4.33 6.54 -5.38
CA ILE A 176 5.53 5.76 -5.71
C ILE A 176 5.34 4.37 -5.12
N VAL A 177 5.29 3.32 -5.94
CA VAL A 177 5.06 1.95 -5.48
C VAL A 177 6.23 1.05 -5.86
N ASP A 178 7.04 0.64 -4.89
CA ASP A 178 8.08 -0.38 -5.05
C ASP A 178 7.45 -1.78 -4.97
N SER A 179 6.65 -2.13 -5.98
CA SER A 179 5.82 -3.35 -5.99
C SER A 179 6.60 -4.65 -5.80
N PHE A 180 7.86 -4.70 -6.23
CA PHE A 180 8.68 -5.90 -6.19
C PHE A 180 9.72 -5.87 -5.05
N GLY A 181 9.79 -4.77 -4.27
CA GLY A 181 10.79 -4.59 -3.23
C GLY A 181 12.22 -4.58 -3.79
N SER A 182 12.35 -4.01 -4.98
CA SER A 182 13.55 -4.09 -5.83
C SER A 182 14.36 -2.80 -5.84
N LEU A 183 13.77 -1.69 -5.39
CA LEU A 183 14.39 -0.38 -5.45
C LEU A 183 15.30 -0.14 -4.23
N TYR A 184 16.38 0.57 -4.48
CA TYR A 184 17.31 1.05 -3.46
C TYR A 184 17.05 2.54 -3.14
N PRO A 185 17.50 3.05 -1.98
CA PRO A 185 17.29 4.45 -1.58
C PRO A 185 17.69 5.48 -2.65
N GLU A 186 18.82 5.30 -3.32
CA GLU A 186 19.25 6.21 -4.40
C GLU A 186 18.25 6.23 -5.58
N GLN A 187 17.65 5.09 -5.92
CA GLN A 187 16.60 5.02 -6.94
C GLN A 187 15.34 5.71 -6.46
N ILE A 188 14.94 5.51 -5.21
CA ILE A 188 13.78 6.18 -4.60
C ILE A 188 13.97 7.69 -4.63
N ALA A 189 15.14 8.22 -4.28
CA ALA A 189 15.42 9.65 -4.33
C ALA A 189 15.26 10.22 -5.76
N ARG A 190 15.78 9.52 -6.77
CA ARG A 190 15.60 9.92 -8.19
C ARG A 190 14.14 9.89 -8.64
N ILE A 191 13.41 8.84 -8.25
CA ILE A 191 11.99 8.68 -8.59
C ILE A 191 11.16 9.75 -7.86
N ALA A 192 11.44 10.02 -6.59
CA ALA A 192 10.77 11.06 -5.81
C ALA A 192 11.00 12.45 -6.41
N ALA A 193 12.22 12.76 -6.84
CA ALA A 193 12.51 14.01 -7.55
C ALA A 193 11.69 14.15 -8.85
N LEU A 194 11.60 13.08 -9.64
CA LEU A 194 10.77 13.05 -10.85
C LEU A 194 9.28 13.27 -10.49
N TYR A 195 8.75 12.54 -9.52
CA TYR A 195 7.36 12.68 -9.10
C TYR A 195 7.07 14.08 -8.54
N SER A 196 8.03 14.69 -7.83
CA SER A 196 7.93 16.06 -7.28
C SER A 196 7.79 17.10 -8.37
N GLU A 197 8.56 16.99 -9.46
CA GLU A 197 8.46 17.91 -10.61
C GLU A 197 7.01 17.98 -11.14
N PHE A 198 6.36 16.83 -11.30
CA PHE A 198 4.98 16.76 -11.78
C PHE A 198 3.97 17.13 -10.71
N ALA A 199 4.22 16.75 -9.46
CA ALA A 199 3.35 17.11 -8.35
C ALA A 199 3.31 18.63 -8.13
N GLU A 200 4.46 19.30 -8.15
CA GLU A 200 4.54 20.76 -8.07
C GLU A 200 3.87 21.43 -9.27
N LYS A 201 4.15 20.95 -10.49
CA LYS A 201 3.55 21.47 -11.73
C LYS A 201 2.01 21.43 -11.70
N TYR A 202 1.43 20.38 -11.14
CA TYR A 202 -0.01 20.13 -11.17
C TYR A 202 -0.72 20.28 -9.80
N GLY A 203 0.00 20.73 -8.77
CA GLY A 203 -0.54 20.90 -7.41
C GLY A 203 -0.98 19.61 -6.73
N LYS A 204 -0.23 18.51 -6.92
CA LYS A 204 -0.52 17.17 -6.38
C LYS A 204 0.30 16.89 -5.13
N LYS A 205 -0.12 15.89 -4.35
CA LYS A 205 0.64 15.36 -3.21
C LYS A 205 1.41 14.11 -3.63
N LEU A 206 2.40 13.72 -2.82
CA LEU A 206 3.17 12.51 -3.04
C LEU A 206 3.01 11.52 -1.90
N GLY A 207 2.90 10.24 -2.27
CA GLY A 207 2.96 9.11 -1.37
C GLY A 207 3.93 8.03 -1.80
N ILE A 208 4.27 7.14 -0.86
CA ILE A 208 5.13 5.99 -1.08
C ILE A 208 4.54 4.73 -0.44
N HIS A 209 4.68 3.63 -1.17
CA HIS A 209 4.39 2.27 -0.73
C HIS A 209 5.58 1.37 -1.10
N ALA A 210 6.26 0.82 -0.09
CA ALA A 210 7.48 0.04 -0.29
C ALA A 210 7.37 -1.39 0.27
N HIS A 211 7.81 -2.37 -0.51
CA HIS A 211 7.90 -3.77 -0.10
C HIS A 211 9.27 -4.14 0.42
N ASN A 212 9.32 -5.16 1.28
CA ASN A 212 10.49 -5.45 2.11
C ASN A 212 11.37 -6.62 1.60
N ASN A 213 11.27 -6.97 0.31
CA ASN A 213 11.97 -8.13 -0.28
C ASN A 213 13.48 -8.11 -0.05
N GLN A 214 14.09 -6.92 -0.12
CA GLN A 214 15.52 -6.70 0.16
C GLN A 214 15.79 -6.08 1.53
N GLN A 215 14.82 -6.11 2.46
CA GLN A 215 14.86 -5.40 3.76
C GLN A 215 15.00 -3.87 3.66
N LEU A 216 14.54 -3.29 2.55
CA LEU A 216 14.69 -1.86 2.28
C LEU A 216 13.39 -1.06 2.42
N ALA A 217 12.26 -1.67 2.81
CA ALA A 217 10.98 -0.94 2.82
C ALA A 217 11.03 0.30 3.72
N PHE A 218 11.48 0.14 4.96
CA PHE A 218 11.62 1.26 5.90
C PHE A 218 12.65 2.30 5.43
N ALA A 219 13.81 1.84 4.93
CA ALA A 219 14.86 2.72 4.40
C ALA A 219 14.37 3.56 3.22
N ASN A 220 13.66 2.94 2.28
CA ASN A 220 13.06 3.58 1.12
C ASN A 220 11.96 4.57 1.53
N THR A 221 11.12 4.22 2.51
CA THR A 221 10.10 5.13 3.04
C THR A 221 10.72 6.39 3.65
N ILE A 222 11.75 6.26 4.49
CA ILE A 222 12.38 7.43 5.13
C ILE A 222 13.22 8.25 4.13
N GLU A 223 13.85 7.62 3.13
CA GLU A 223 14.50 8.37 2.04
C GLU A 223 13.48 9.26 1.31
N ALA A 224 12.33 8.70 0.95
CA ALA A 224 11.25 9.45 0.33
C ALA A 224 10.72 10.60 1.21
N VAL A 225 10.65 10.40 2.53
CA VAL A 225 10.33 11.50 3.48
C VAL A 225 11.36 12.62 3.34
N GLY A 226 12.65 12.29 3.30
CA GLY A 226 13.73 13.27 3.06
C GLY A 226 13.65 13.97 1.70
N ASP A 227 12.95 13.38 0.73
CA ASP A 227 12.68 13.94 -0.61
C ASP A 227 11.34 14.67 -0.75
N GLY A 228 10.65 14.95 0.36
CA GLY A 228 9.41 15.70 0.29
C GLY A 228 8.13 14.86 0.18
N VAL A 229 8.20 13.53 0.29
CA VAL A 229 7.01 12.66 0.29
C VAL A 229 6.35 12.63 1.67
N ASP A 230 5.03 12.89 1.72
CA ASP A 230 4.28 13.04 2.96
C ASP A 230 3.26 11.91 3.23
N TRP A 231 2.86 11.13 2.23
CA TRP A 231 1.86 10.07 2.38
C TRP A 231 2.55 8.70 2.46
N LEU A 232 2.57 8.11 3.64
CA LEU A 232 3.46 6.99 3.96
C LEU A 232 2.65 5.76 4.30
N ASP A 233 2.68 4.76 3.42
CA ASP A 233 2.05 3.47 3.68
C ASP A 233 2.93 2.60 4.58
N ALA A 234 2.32 1.96 5.57
CA ALA A 234 2.94 0.95 6.40
C ALA A 234 1.91 -0.08 6.88
N THR A 235 2.37 -1.19 7.44
CA THR A 235 1.52 -2.24 8.01
C THR A 235 2.06 -2.73 9.35
N TYR A 236 1.18 -3.19 10.22
CA TYR A 236 1.54 -3.66 11.55
C TYR A 236 2.37 -4.94 11.44
N GLY A 237 3.56 -4.97 12.06
CA GLY A 237 4.47 -6.11 11.96
C GLY A 237 5.02 -6.33 10.55
N GLY A 238 4.97 -5.32 9.69
CA GLY A 238 5.36 -5.39 8.28
C GLY A 238 4.52 -6.37 7.45
N MET A 239 3.32 -6.74 7.89
CA MET A 239 2.45 -7.70 7.19
C MET A 239 2.15 -7.30 5.75
N GLY A 240 2.22 -8.24 4.81
CA GLY A 240 2.05 -7.94 3.40
C GLY A 240 2.47 -9.06 2.46
N ARG A 241 2.22 -8.86 1.17
CA ARG A 241 2.64 -9.78 0.12
C ARG A 241 4.14 -10.08 0.19
N GLY A 242 4.48 -11.36 0.11
CA GLY A 242 5.87 -11.82 0.08
C GLY A 242 6.62 -11.46 1.35
N ALA A 243 7.69 -10.66 1.21
CA ALA A 243 8.48 -10.25 2.36
C ALA A 243 7.83 -9.17 3.24
N GLY A 244 6.66 -8.67 2.85
CA GLY A 244 5.91 -7.67 3.61
C GLY A 244 6.16 -6.24 3.15
N ASN A 245 5.80 -5.29 4.02
CA ASN A 245 5.82 -3.85 3.75
C ASN A 245 6.72 -3.10 4.75
N CYS A 246 6.79 -1.77 4.61
CA CYS A 246 7.28 -0.90 5.67
C CYS A 246 6.49 -1.16 6.96
N ALA A 247 7.20 -1.40 8.06
CA ALA A 247 6.57 -1.76 9.32
C ALA A 247 6.07 -0.51 10.06
N MET A 248 4.80 -0.52 10.48
CA MET A 248 4.14 0.62 11.12
C MET A 248 4.85 1.02 12.43
N GLU A 249 5.32 0.05 13.19
CA GLU A 249 6.05 0.28 14.43
C GLU A 249 7.41 0.98 14.21
N LEU A 250 8.07 0.73 13.07
CA LEU A 250 9.28 1.45 12.67
C LEU A 250 8.94 2.87 12.22
N LEU A 251 7.92 3.00 11.37
CA LEU A 251 7.50 4.30 10.83
C LEU A 251 7.07 5.26 11.94
N LEU A 252 6.12 4.87 12.80
CA LEU A 252 5.63 5.75 13.85
C LEU A 252 6.68 6.01 14.94
N GLY A 253 7.59 5.06 15.20
CA GLY A 253 8.70 5.26 16.12
C GLY A 253 9.76 6.25 15.59
N PHE A 254 9.88 6.35 14.27
CA PHE A 254 10.79 7.27 13.60
C PHE A 254 10.23 8.70 13.57
N LEU A 255 8.96 8.86 13.17
CA LEU A 255 8.30 10.15 12.99
C LEU A 255 8.25 10.97 14.29
N LYS A 256 8.55 12.27 14.22
CA LYS A 256 8.51 13.18 15.39
C LYS A 256 7.18 13.89 15.58
N ASN A 257 6.15 13.52 14.82
CA ASN A 257 4.84 14.15 14.94
C ASN A 257 4.17 13.70 16.24
N PRO A 258 3.83 14.63 17.16
CA PRO A 258 3.34 14.30 18.49
C PRO A 258 1.97 13.61 18.50
N LYS A 259 1.25 13.64 17.36
CA LYS A 259 -0.02 12.92 17.20
C LYS A 259 0.17 11.40 17.14
N TYR A 260 1.34 10.92 16.70
CA TYR A 260 1.58 9.50 16.54
C TYR A 260 1.99 8.85 17.85
N ASN A 261 1.42 7.69 18.12
CA ASN A 261 1.73 6.90 19.30
C ASN A 261 1.98 5.45 18.90
N VAL A 262 3.21 4.96 19.13
CA VAL A 262 3.60 3.60 18.77
C VAL A 262 3.02 2.54 19.73
N TYR A 263 2.65 2.91 20.96
CA TYR A 263 2.25 1.93 21.97
C TYR A 263 1.04 1.07 21.56
N PRO A 264 -0.08 1.61 21.03
CA PRO A 264 -1.19 0.80 20.52
C PRO A 264 -0.80 -0.13 19.37
N VAL A 265 0.20 0.26 18.56
CA VAL A 265 0.74 -0.60 17.48
C VAL A 265 1.42 -1.83 18.07
N ILE A 266 2.27 -1.64 19.08
CA ILE A 266 2.94 -2.74 19.77
C ILE A 266 1.93 -3.69 20.45
N GLN A 267 0.90 -3.15 21.11
CA GLN A 267 -0.16 -3.97 21.71
C GLN A 267 -0.90 -4.82 20.67
N PHE A 268 -1.24 -4.24 19.52
CA PHE A 268 -1.89 -4.98 18.44
C PHE A 268 -0.98 -6.08 17.89
N ILE A 269 0.32 -5.79 17.73
CA ILE A 269 1.29 -6.79 17.28
C ILE A 269 1.37 -7.95 18.27
N GLU A 270 1.50 -7.65 19.56
CA GLU A 270 1.55 -8.63 20.64
C GLU A 270 0.33 -9.57 20.60
N GLU A 271 -0.87 -9.02 20.53
CA GLU A 271 -2.11 -9.80 20.64
C GLU A 271 -2.51 -10.50 19.34
N HIS A 272 -2.38 -9.84 18.19
CA HIS A 272 -2.98 -10.28 16.94
C HIS A 272 -1.99 -10.77 15.90
N ILE A 273 -0.88 -10.06 15.73
CA ILE A 273 0.13 -10.42 14.72
C ILE A 273 0.89 -11.67 15.16
N THR A 274 1.24 -11.80 16.44
CA THR A 274 1.84 -13.01 17.01
C THR A 274 0.92 -14.22 16.81
N ALA A 275 -0.38 -14.07 17.10
CA ALA A 275 -1.36 -15.14 16.93
C ALA A 275 -1.50 -15.60 15.47
N LEU A 276 -1.46 -14.68 14.49
CA LEU A 276 -1.47 -15.04 13.06
C LEU A 276 -0.23 -15.87 12.67
N ARG A 277 0.96 -15.50 13.18
CA ARG A 277 2.19 -16.27 12.95
C ARG A 277 2.10 -17.67 13.54
N GLU A 278 1.56 -17.80 14.75
CA GLU A 278 1.35 -19.09 15.41
C GLU A 278 0.35 -19.99 14.65
N GLN A 279 -0.62 -19.38 13.96
CA GLN A 279 -1.55 -20.07 13.05
C GLN A 279 -0.92 -20.49 11.72
N GLY A 280 0.35 -20.15 11.49
CA GLY A 280 1.10 -20.54 10.29
C GLY A 280 0.91 -19.59 9.11
N VAL A 281 0.39 -18.38 9.34
CA VAL A 281 0.39 -17.33 8.31
C VAL A 281 1.83 -16.81 8.15
N VAL A 282 2.33 -16.84 6.91
CA VAL A 282 3.74 -16.55 6.61
C VAL A 282 3.86 -15.24 5.81
N TRP A 283 4.72 -14.35 6.31
CA TRP A 283 5.27 -13.22 5.59
C TRP A 283 6.61 -12.84 6.24
N GLY A 284 7.36 -11.98 5.57
CA GLY A 284 8.63 -11.48 6.07
C GLY A 284 9.80 -11.92 5.21
N TYR A 285 10.96 -11.34 5.50
CA TYR A 285 12.18 -11.62 4.75
C TYR A 285 12.51 -13.12 4.75
N ASP A 286 12.79 -13.63 3.55
CA ASP A 286 13.31 -14.97 3.32
C ASP A 286 14.03 -15.01 1.96
N ILE A 287 14.85 -16.04 1.71
CA ILE A 287 15.77 -16.10 0.57
C ILE A 287 15.03 -16.07 -0.78
N GLN A 288 13.92 -16.79 -0.92
CA GLN A 288 13.08 -16.78 -2.12
C GLN A 288 12.56 -15.38 -2.45
N TYR A 289 12.19 -14.59 -1.44
CA TYR A 289 11.73 -13.22 -1.65
C TYR A 289 12.88 -12.27 -1.99
N LEU A 290 14.03 -12.43 -1.34
CA LEU A 290 15.27 -11.74 -1.71
C LEU A 290 15.59 -11.97 -3.19
N LEU A 291 15.53 -13.22 -3.66
CA LEU A 291 15.84 -13.57 -5.04
C LEU A 291 14.91 -12.86 -6.02
N THR A 292 13.59 -12.91 -5.80
CA THR A 292 12.66 -12.14 -6.66
C THR A 292 12.88 -10.62 -6.59
N GLY A 293 13.32 -10.10 -5.43
CA GLY A 293 13.67 -8.69 -5.26
C GLY A 293 14.91 -8.28 -6.05
N ILE A 294 16.00 -9.05 -5.96
CA ILE A 294 17.26 -8.80 -6.68
C ILE A 294 17.04 -8.83 -8.20
N PHE A 295 16.27 -9.82 -8.68
CA PHE A 295 15.99 -9.98 -10.12
C PHE A 295 14.78 -9.17 -10.60
N ASN A 296 14.21 -8.31 -9.74
CA ASN A 296 13.13 -7.40 -10.11
C ASN A 296 11.91 -8.10 -10.75
N GLN A 297 11.53 -9.23 -10.17
CA GLN A 297 10.42 -10.07 -10.61
C GLN A 297 9.25 -10.00 -9.64
N HIS A 298 8.03 -10.19 -10.15
CA HIS A 298 6.85 -10.30 -9.31
C HIS A 298 7.00 -11.48 -8.31
N PRO A 299 6.67 -11.32 -7.01
CA PRO A 299 6.95 -12.33 -5.98
C PRO A 299 6.10 -13.61 -6.08
N ARG A 300 5.38 -13.85 -7.19
CA ARG A 300 4.44 -14.98 -7.32
C ARG A 300 5.16 -16.32 -7.23
N THR A 301 6.31 -16.43 -7.88
CA THR A 301 7.16 -17.63 -7.87
C THR A 301 7.74 -17.90 -6.48
N ALA A 302 8.16 -16.85 -5.76
CA ALA A 302 8.62 -16.97 -4.37
C ALA A 302 7.50 -17.34 -3.38
N ILE A 303 6.29 -16.82 -3.59
CA ILE A 303 5.10 -17.23 -2.81
C ILE A 303 4.81 -18.72 -3.06
N GLN A 304 4.85 -19.16 -4.32
CA GLN A 304 4.66 -20.57 -4.66
C GLN A 304 5.74 -21.46 -4.01
N PHE A 305 7.02 -21.05 -4.07
CA PHE A 305 8.13 -21.73 -3.40
C PHE A 305 7.88 -21.91 -1.89
N THR A 306 7.34 -20.87 -1.24
CA THR A 306 6.97 -20.90 0.19
C THR A 306 5.82 -21.86 0.45
N ASN A 307 4.77 -21.82 -0.37
CA ASN A 307 3.61 -22.71 -0.25
C ASN A 307 3.98 -24.18 -0.46
N ASP A 308 4.90 -24.45 -1.38
CA ASP A 308 5.45 -25.78 -1.66
C ASP A 308 6.45 -26.25 -0.59
N LYS A 309 6.76 -25.39 0.40
CA LYS A 309 7.72 -25.64 1.48
C LYS A 309 9.08 -26.07 0.95
N ARG A 310 9.49 -25.49 -0.17
CA ARG A 310 10.79 -25.73 -0.78
C ARG A 310 11.90 -25.09 0.07
N SER A 311 13.11 -25.61 -0.07
CA SER A 311 14.32 -25.09 0.60
C SER A 311 15.55 -25.17 -0.30
N ASP A 312 15.38 -25.53 -1.57
CA ASP A 312 16.40 -25.68 -2.59
C ASP A 312 16.68 -24.34 -3.30
N TYR A 313 17.09 -23.34 -2.53
CA TYR A 313 17.29 -21.96 -3.00
C TYR A 313 18.24 -21.84 -4.20
N SER A 314 19.22 -22.72 -4.33
CA SER A 314 20.15 -22.72 -5.48
C SER A 314 19.49 -23.17 -6.78
N GLU A 315 18.53 -24.10 -6.73
CA GLU A 315 17.76 -24.48 -7.92
C GLU A 315 16.72 -23.40 -8.23
N PHE A 316 16.07 -22.85 -7.21
CA PHE A 316 15.17 -21.72 -7.39
C PHE A 316 15.89 -20.50 -8.00
N TYR A 317 17.13 -20.22 -7.61
CA TYR A 317 17.96 -19.19 -8.27
C TYR A 317 18.08 -19.45 -9.78
N LYS A 318 18.38 -20.69 -10.19
CA LYS A 318 18.48 -21.06 -11.61
C LYS A 318 17.13 -20.92 -12.33
N GLU A 319 16.03 -21.27 -11.67
CA GLU A 319 14.67 -21.11 -12.21
C GLU A 319 14.31 -19.64 -12.43
N ILE A 320 14.73 -18.74 -11.54
CA ILE A 320 14.45 -17.30 -11.61
C ILE A 320 15.23 -16.65 -12.75
N ILE A 321 16.53 -16.93 -12.89
CA ILE A 321 17.36 -16.36 -13.97
C ILE A 321 16.97 -16.90 -15.35
N ALA A 322 16.39 -18.10 -15.43
CA ALA A 322 15.95 -18.68 -16.71
C ALA A 322 14.63 -18.09 -17.22
N GLN A 323 13.95 -17.26 -16.41
CA GLN A 323 12.72 -16.56 -16.79
C GLN A 323 12.99 -15.15 -17.34
N GLU A 324 14.24 -14.66 -17.28
CA GLU A 324 14.69 -13.43 -17.97
C GLU A 324 14.93 -13.68 -19.47
#